data_AF-A0AA42Y9I5-F1
#
_entry.id   AF-A0AA42Y9I5-F1
#
_cell.length_a   1.000
_cell.length_b   1.000
_cell.length_c   1.000
_cell.angle_alpha   90.00
_cell.angle_beta   90.00
_cell.angle_gamma   90.00
#
_symmetry.space_group_name_H-M   'P 1'
#
loop_
_entity.id
_entity.type
_entity.pdbx_description
1 polymer ?
#
loop_
_entity_poly.entity_id
_entity_poly.type
_entity_poly.pdbx_seq_one_letter_code
_entity_poly.pdbx_strand_id
1 'polypeptide(L)'
;MEVASISDLICAVNNRGASIIGVDGYLGAGKTAVATRLSLQTGYACIHLDDYLNPKKGGFVENLDLSSIKNASRGKRPLIIEGLCLLEVLGRLQINVDFLVYVTGIRPSRADLDKQVFDETDGYLQAHRPAIRAEVIFNMDKFNSNLSNEIDVAYIKAKTAISVVLAMGGILSILVGALVFVLGLQSGDSALIKIAGAEISAKGIGGVILVTSAAWAYLAYLARPQYSKKREVKESRKNDGSFERREFESSTQTQLRADKNA
;
A
#
# COMPACT_ATOMS: atom_id res chain seq x y z
N MET A 1 -3.87 -21.99 6.98
CA MET A 1 -4.45 -20.77 7.58
C MET A 1 -4.42 -19.65 6.54
N GLU A 2 -5.48 -18.87 6.34
CA GLU A 2 -5.42 -17.72 5.40
C GLU A 2 -5.06 -16.45 6.17
N VAL A 3 -4.09 -15.67 5.66
CA VAL A 3 -3.70 -14.37 6.23
C VAL A 3 -3.68 -13.28 5.15
N ALA A 4 -3.87 -12.03 5.56
CA ALA A 4 -3.92 -10.87 4.66
C ALA A 4 -3.03 -9.70 5.12
N SER A 5 -2.16 -9.90 6.11
CA SER A 5 -1.20 -8.91 6.58
C SER A 5 0.18 -9.53 6.75
N ILE A 6 1.24 -8.74 6.54
CA ILE A 6 2.62 -9.23 6.75
C ILE A 6 2.87 -9.47 8.24
N SER A 7 2.29 -8.66 9.14
CA SER A 7 2.41 -8.84 10.59
C SER A 7 1.87 -10.20 11.06
N ASP A 8 0.71 -10.63 10.55
CA ASP A 8 0.15 -11.94 10.88
C ASP A 8 1.02 -13.08 10.34
N LEU A 9 1.58 -12.89 9.13
CA LEU A 9 2.53 -13.84 8.55
C LEU A 9 3.80 -13.96 9.40
N ILE A 10 4.38 -12.84 9.84
CA ILE A 10 5.55 -12.81 10.74
C ILE A 10 5.22 -13.53 12.05
N CYS A 11 4.06 -13.26 12.64
CA CYS A 11 3.62 -13.92 13.86
C CYS A 11 3.53 -15.45 13.66
N ALA A 12 2.94 -15.89 12.55
CA ALA A 12 2.83 -17.32 12.23
C ALA A 12 4.20 -18.00 12.04
N VAL A 13 5.12 -17.35 11.31
CA VAL A 13 6.50 -17.83 11.09
C VAL A 13 7.25 -17.93 12.42
N ASN A 14 7.19 -16.90 13.25
CA ASN A 14 7.90 -16.85 14.53
C ASN A 14 7.34 -17.85 15.54
N ASN A 15 6.02 -18.01 15.62
CA ASN A 15 5.38 -19.00 16.49
C ASN A 15 5.76 -20.43 16.13
N ARG A 16 6.10 -20.69 14.86
CA ARG A 16 6.60 -22.00 14.42
C ARG A 16 8.09 -22.19 14.66
N GLY A 17 8.86 -21.11 14.87
CA GLY A 17 10.32 -21.16 14.96
C GLY A 17 10.99 -21.60 13.65
N ALA A 18 10.42 -21.23 12.50
CA ALA A 18 10.86 -21.70 11.19
C ALA A 18 12.24 -21.13 10.81
N SER A 19 13.16 -22.01 10.37
CA SER A 19 14.50 -21.60 9.93
C SER A 19 14.58 -21.42 8.41
N ILE A 20 13.82 -22.19 7.64
CA ILE A 20 13.69 -22.08 6.18
C ILE A 20 12.24 -21.85 5.83
N ILE A 21 11.97 -20.68 5.25
CA ILE A 21 10.64 -20.24 4.85
C ILE A 21 10.57 -20.29 3.32
N GLY A 22 9.66 -21.09 2.78
CA GLY A 22 9.38 -21.13 1.36
C GLY A 22 8.21 -20.21 1.02
N VAL A 23 8.36 -19.36 0.02
CA VAL A 23 7.27 -18.52 -0.51
C VAL A 23 6.96 -18.96 -1.94
N ASP A 24 5.88 -19.70 -2.10
CA ASP A 24 5.41 -20.27 -3.35
C ASP A 24 4.10 -19.61 -3.81
N GLY A 25 3.65 -19.91 -5.02
CA GLY A 25 2.53 -19.24 -5.68
C GLY A 25 2.69 -19.22 -7.19
N TYR A 26 1.59 -18.98 -7.90
CA TYR A 26 1.61 -18.90 -9.36
C TYR A 26 2.35 -17.62 -9.85
N LEU A 27 2.67 -17.56 -11.13
CA LEU A 27 3.37 -16.42 -11.74
C LEU A 27 2.52 -15.15 -11.64
N GLY A 28 3.11 -14.05 -11.17
CA GLY A 28 2.39 -12.80 -10.96
C GLY A 28 1.59 -12.73 -9.65
N ALA A 29 1.61 -13.77 -8.80
CA ALA A 29 0.88 -13.75 -7.52
C ALA A 29 1.36 -12.70 -6.51
N GLY A 30 2.51 -12.07 -6.74
CA GLY A 30 3.14 -11.14 -5.79
C GLY A 30 4.08 -11.81 -4.78
N LYS A 31 4.56 -13.04 -5.06
CA LYS A 31 5.52 -13.77 -4.21
C LYS A 31 6.73 -12.93 -3.82
N THR A 32 7.44 -12.38 -4.81
CA THR A 32 8.60 -11.52 -4.62
C THR A 32 8.27 -10.33 -3.72
N ALA A 33 7.10 -9.70 -3.91
CA ALA A 33 6.68 -8.58 -3.06
C ALA A 33 6.44 -9.00 -1.59
N VAL A 34 5.81 -10.17 -1.37
CA VAL A 34 5.59 -10.73 -0.03
C VAL A 34 6.93 -11.12 0.61
N ALA A 35 7.79 -11.84 -0.11
CA ALA A 35 9.10 -12.28 0.37
C ALA A 35 10.02 -11.11 0.71
N THR A 36 10.10 -10.08 -0.15
CA THR A 36 10.88 -8.88 0.09
C THR A 36 10.38 -8.10 1.30
N ARG A 37 9.06 -7.93 1.44
CA ARG A 37 8.49 -7.26 2.64
C ARG A 37 8.75 -8.05 3.91
N LEU A 38 8.59 -9.37 3.86
CA LEU A 38 8.88 -10.24 4.99
C LEU A 38 10.36 -10.10 5.39
N SER A 39 11.27 -10.20 4.43
CA SER A 39 12.72 -10.00 4.63
C SER A 39 13.06 -8.63 5.22
N LEU A 40 12.48 -7.55 4.71
CA LEU A 40 12.71 -6.20 5.22
C LEU A 40 12.24 -6.02 6.67
N GLN A 41 11.11 -6.64 7.04
CA GLN A 41 10.55 -6.51 8.39
C GLN A 41 11.21 -7.43 9.41
N THR A 42 11.75 -8.58 9.00
CA THR A 42 12.39 -9.55 9.92
C THR A 42 13.91 -9.51 9.89
N GLY A 43 14.52 -8.89 8.87
CA GLY A 43 15.96 -8.93 8.62
C GLY A 43 16.45 -10.29 8.09
N TYR A 44 15.56 -11.21 7.70
CA TYR A 44 15.95 -12.53 7.20
C TYR A 44 16.58 -12.42 5.82
N ALA A 45 17.57 -13.27 5.54
CA ALA A 45 18.11 -13.39 4.19
C ALA A 45 17.01 -13.87 3.23
N CYS A 46 17.00 -13.35 2.01
CA CYS A 46 16.04 -13.71 0.98
C CYS A 46 16.77 -14.15 -0.29
N ILE A 47 16.30 -15.23 -0.90
CA ILE A 47 16.77 -15.74 -2.20
C ILE A 47 15.57 -15.75 -3.15
N HIS A 48 15.69 -15.03 -4.25
CA HIS A 48 14.75 -15.05 -5.36
C HIS A 48 15.27 -16.06 -6.40
N LEU A 49 14.52 -17.12 -6.68
CA LEU A 49 14.95 -18.14 -7.66
C LEU A 49 15.13 -17.54 -9.06
N ASP A 50 14.34 -16.52 -9.39
CA ASP A 50 14.40 -15.80 -10.67
C ASP A 50 15.78 -15.18 -10.93
N ASP A 51 16.55 -14.82 -9.88
CA ASP A 51 17.92 -14.28 -10.01
C ASP A 51 18.93 -15.33 -10.51
N TYR A 52 18.58 -16.62 -10.44
CA TYR A 52 19.42 -17.75 -10.84
C TYR A 52 18.94 -18.42 -12.12
N LEU A 53 17.93 -17.85 -12.77
CA LEU A 53 17.37 -18.37 -14.01
C LEU A 53 18.23 -17.97 -15.21
N ASN A 54 18.54 -18.91 -16.09
CA ASN A 54 19.17 -18.61 -17.38
C ASN A 54 18.10 -18.25 -18.43
N PRO A 55 17.94 -16.96 -18.81
CA PRO A 55 16.81 -16.51 -19.63
C PRO A 55 16.85 -16.99 -21.09
N LYS A 56 17.98 -17.55 -21.54
CA LYS A 56 18.17 -17.97 -22.94
C LYS A 56 17.66 -19.38 -23.23
N LYS A 57 17.15 -20.07 -22.22
CA LYS A 57 16.68 -21.45 -22.32
C LYS A 57 15.23 -21.46 -21.83
N GLY A 58 14.29 -21.93 -22.66
CA GLY A 58 12.87 -21.96 -22.31
C GLY A 58 12.57 -22.95 -21.18
N GLY A 59 11.56 -22.66 -20.37
CA GLY A 59 11.23 -23.39 -19.13
C GLY A 59 11.89 -22.78 -17.89
N PHE A 60 11.38 -23.12 -16.70
CA PHE A 60 11.80 -22.55 -15.42
C PHE A 60 12.78 -23.46 -14.67
N VAL A 61 12.34 -24.64 -14.21
CA VAL A 61 13.10 -25.47 -13.26
C VAL A 61 14.41 -25.99 -13.85
N GLU A 62 14.38 -26.42 -15.11
CA GLU A 62 15.57 -26.97 -15.80
C GLU A 62 16.66 -25.92 -16.08
N ASN A 63 16.32 -24.63 -16.00
CA ASN A 63 17.23 -23.54 -16.34
C ASN A 63 17.74 -22.76 -15.14
N LEU A 64 17.43 -23.22 -13.92
CA LEU A 64 17.98 -22.67 -12.69
C LEU A 64 19.41 -23.18 -12.46
N ASP A 65 20.30 -22.27 -12.09
CA ASP A 65 21.62 -22.65 -11.55
C ASP A 65 21.50 -23.14 -10.11
N LEU A 66 21.12 -24.41 -9.96
CA LEU A 66 20.98 -25.08 -8.67
C LEU A 66 22.26 -25.05 -7.84
N SER A 67 23.44 -25.01 -8.46
CA SER A 67 24.72 -24.97 -7.75
C SER A 67 24.93 -23.63 -7.05
N SER A 68 24.61 -22.53 -7.75
CA SER A 68 24.65 -21.17 -7.20
C SER A 68 23.60 -20.96 -6.12
N ILE A 69 22.37 -21.46 -6.30
CA ILE A 69 21.32 -21.39 -5.27
C ILE A 69 21.77 -22.15 -4.00
N LYS A 70 22.30 -23.37 -4.16
CA LYS A 70 22.79 -24.18 -3.04
C LYS A 70 23.88 -23.43 -2.27
N ASN A 71 24.84 -22.84 -2.98
CA ASN A 71 25.90 -22.05 -2.36
C ASN A 71 25.36 -20.80 -1.65
N ALA A 72 24.44 -20.06 -2.27
CA ALA A 72 23.82 -18.87 -1.70
C ALA A 72 23.00 -19.17 -0.43
N SER A 73 22.45 -20.38 -0.31
CA SER A 73 21.64 -20.83 0.83
C SER A 73 22.44 -21.37 2.02
N ARG A 74 23.74 -21.64 1.86
CA ARG A 74 24.59 -22.24 2.91
C ARG A 74 24.80 -21.27 4.08
N GLY A 75 24.62 -21.77 5.30
CA GLY A 75 24.92 -21.03 6.54
C GLY A 75 23.99 -19.87 6.88
N LYS A 76 23.05 -19.49 6.01
CA LYS A 76 22.09 -18.41 6.25
C LYS A 76 20.84 -18.96 6.92
N ARG A 77 20.59 -18.68 8.19
CA ARG A 77 19.30 -18.98 8.85
C ARG A 77 18.98 -17.85 9.84
N PRO A 78 17.72 -17.38 9.93
CA PRO A 78 16.57 -17.78 9.10
C PRO A 78 16.72 -17.34 7.62
N LEU A 79 16.14 -18.10 6.69
CA LEU A 79 16.26 -17.90 5.25
C LEU A 79 14.90 -18.01 4.57
N ILE A 80 14.59 -17.03 3.73
CA ILE A 80 13.43 -17.01 2.84
C ILE A 80 13.89 -17.43 1.44
N ILE A 81 13.19 -18.36 0.82
CA ILE A 81 13.40 -18.75 -0.57
C ILE A 81 12.06 -18.63 -1.30
N GLU A 82 12.04 -17.88 -2.39
CA GLU A 82 10.83 -17.64 -3.17
C GLU A 82 11.04 -17.91 -4.65
N GLY A 83 10.02 -18.42 -5.32
CA GLY A 83 10.03 -18.58 -6.77
C GLY A 83 8.90 -19.47 -7.28
N LEU A 84 8.90 -19.73 -8.59
CA LEU A 84 7.99 -20.70 -9.20
C LEU A 84 8.46 -22.13 -8.92
N CYS A 85 7.51 -23.07 -8.94
CA CYS A 85 7.78 -24.51 -8.76
C CYS A 85 8.65 -24.81 -7.52
N LEU A 86 8.48 -24.03 -6.45
CA LEU A 86 9.44 -23.95 -5.34
C LEU A 86 9.71 -25.32 -4.71
N LEU A 87 8.66 -26.11 -4.46
CA LEU A 87 8.81 -27.42 -3.82
C LEU A 87 9.61 -28.41 -4.67
N GLU A 88 9.50 -28.30 -5.99
CA GLU A 88 10.29 -29.13 -6.90
C GLU A 88 11.77 -28.73 -6.86
N VAL A 89 12.05 -27.43 -6.90
CA VAL A 89 13.41 -26.88 -6.82
C VAL A 89 14.06 -27.26 -5.49
N LEU A 90 13.35 -27.09 -4.37
CA LEU A 90 13.84 -27.47 -3.04
C LEU A 90 14.07 -28.98 -2.92
N GLY A 91 13.23 -29.80 -3.56
CA GLY A 91 13.43 -31.24 -3.67
C GLY A 91 14.73 -31.60 -4.37
N ARG A 92 15.04 -30.95 -5.51
CA ARG A 92 16.31 -31.13 -6.24
C ARG A 92 17.53 -30.67 -5.43
N LEU A 93 17.37 -29.63 -4.62
CA LEU A 93 18.42 -29.10 -3.74
C LEU A 93 18.62 -29.91 -2.45
N GLN A 94 17.71 -30.84 -2.14
CA GLN A 94 17.62 -31.56 -0.86
C GLN A 94 17.52 -30.60 0.34
N ILE A 95 16.76 -29.50 0.17
CA ILE A 95 16.48 -28.53 1.23
C ILE A 95 15.06 -28.76 1.72
N ASN A 96 14.91 -29.06 3.01
CA ASN A 96 13.59 -29.16 3.63
C ASN A 96 13.09 -27.78 4.01
N VAL A 97 11.86 -27.45 3.62
CA VAL A 97 11.19 -26.22 4.06
C VAL A 97 10.55 -26.46 5.44
N ASP A 98 10.75 -25.54 6.38
CA ASP A 98 10.15 -25.62 7.72
C ASP A 98 8.77 -24.96 7.77
N PHE A 99 8.55 -23.99 6.89
CA PHE A 99 7.31 -23.24 6.79
C PHE A 99 7.08 -22.77 5.35
N LEU A 100 6.01 -23.26 4.73
CA LEU A 100 5.59 -22.92 3.38
C LEU A 100 4.43 -21.91 3.41
N VAL A 101 4.66 -20.80 2.71
CA VAL A 101 3.68 -19.75 2.44
C VAL A 101 3.26 -19.89 0.97
N TYR A 102 1.96 -20.01 0.71
CA TYR A 102 1.43 -19.98 -0.64
C TYR A 102 0.70 -18.67 -0.91
N VAL A 103 1.19 -17.89 -1.87
CA VAL A 103 0.65 -16.57 -2.22
C VAL A 103 -0.45 -16.71 -3.29
N THR A 104 -1.60 -16.10 -3.02
CA THR A 104 -2.76 -16.04 -3.93
C THR A 104 -3.09 -14.61 -4.35
N GLY A 105 -3.85 -14.43 -5.43
CA GLY A 105 -4.14 -13.14 -6.07
C GLY A 105 -4.64 -13.31 -7.52
N ILE A 106 -4.38 -12.33 -8.39
CA ILE A 106 -4.76 -12.37 -9.81
C ILE A 106 -3.91 -13.37 -10.61
N ARG A 107 -4.53 -14.48 -11.06
CA ARG A 107 -3.90 -15.39 -12.01
C ARG A 107 -3.77 -14.74 -13.39
N PRO A 108 -2.58 -14.77 -14.01
CA PRO A 108 -2.41 -14.35 -15.39
C PRO A 108 -3.21 -15.27 -16.32
N SER A 109 -3.69 -14.71 -17.43
CA SER A 109 -4.39 -15.51 -18.43
C SER A 109 -3.37 -16.34 -19.22
N ARG A 110 -3.82 -17.44 -19.84
CA ARG A 110 -2.94 -18.27 -20.70
C ARG A 110 -2.36 -17.47 -21.87
N ALA A 111 -3.02 -16.41 -22.31
CA ALA A 111 -2.56 -15.56 -23.40
C ALA A 111 -1.35 -14.70 -23.01
N ASP A 112 -1.13 -14.48 -21.71
CA ASP A 112 -0.09 -13.57 -21.21
C ASP A 112 1.25 -14.28 -20.97
N LEU A 113 1.30 -15.62 -21.11
CA LEU A 113 2.42 -16.43 -20.69
C LEU A 113 3.01 -17.27 -21.82
N ASP A 114 4.32 -17.50 -21.74
CA ASP A 114 4.98 -18.51 -22.55
C ASP A 114 4.35 -19.87 -22.28
N LYS A 115 3.94 -20.56 -23.36
CA LYS A 115 3.26 -21.85 -23.30
C LYS A 115 4.07 -22.88 -22.51
N GLN A 116 5.39 -22.89 -22.65
CA GLN A 116 6.25 -23.86 -21.98
C GLN A 116 6.24 -23.64 -20.46
N VAL A 117 6.36 -22.38 -20.01
CA VAL A 117 6.33 -22.02 -18.59
C VAL A 117 4.94 -22.30 -18.00
N PHE A 118 3.88 -22.04 -18.76
CA PHE A 118 2.51 -22.34 -18.36
C PHE A 118 2.30 -23.84 -18.14
N ASP A 119 2.65 -24.67 -19.13
CA ASP A 119 2.44 -26.11 -19.09
C ASP A 119 3.28 -26.76 -17.95
N GLU A 120 4.53 -26.29 -17.74
CA GLU A 120 5.39 -26.69 -16.61
C GLU A 120 4.77 -26.31 -15.26
N THR A 121 4.30 -25.07 -15.11
CA THR A 121 3.69 -24.59 -13.87
C THR A 121 2.40 -25.35 -13.56
N ASP A 122 1.58 -25.66 -14.56
CA ASP A 122 0.36 -26.44 -14.36
C ASP A 122 0.67 -27.88 -13.93
N GLY A 123 1.64 -28.52 -14.57
CA GLY A 123 2.14 -29.84 -14.16
C GLY A 123 2.64 -29.84 -12.72
N TYR A 124 3.41 -28.82 -12.33
CA TYR A 124 3.86 -28.61 -10.96
C TYR A 124 2.70 -28.51 -9.97
N LEU A 125 1.70 -27.67 -10.27
CA LEU A 125 0.54 -27.45 -9.39
C LEU A 125 -0.27 -28.73 -9.17
N GLN A 126 -0.42 -29.55 -10.22
CA GLN A 126 -1.12 -30.84 -10.13
C GLN A 126 -0.34 -31.85 -9.29
N ALA A 127 0.97 -31.95 -9.50
CA ALA A 127 1.84 -32.91 -8.82
C ALA A 127 2.10 -32.57 -7.34
N HIS A 128 2.41 -31.31 -7.05
CA HIS A 128 2.86 -30.90 -5.71
C HIS A 128 1.75 -30.30 -4.84
N ARG A 129 0.66 -29.80 -5.45
CA ARG A 129 -0.48 -29.16 -4.76
C ARG A 129 -0.02 -28.20 -3.64
N PRO A 130 0.84 -27.21 -3.94
CA PRO A 130 1.51 -26.39 -2.92
C PRO A 130 0.53 -25.63 -2.02
N ALA A 131 -0.61 -25.18 -2.56
CA ALA A 131 -1.65 -24.50 -1.79
C ALA A 131 -2.22 -25.35 -0.64
N ILE A 132 -2.29 -26.67 -0.81
CA ILE A 132 -2.78 -27.60 0.22
C ILE A 132 -1.69 -27.91 1.24
N ARG A 133 -0.42 -27.92 0.80
CA ARG A 133 0.74 -28.22 1.67
C ARG A 133 1.17 -27.02 2.51
N ALA A 134 0.79 -25.80 2.13
CA ALA A 134 1.19 -24.59 2.81
C ALA A 134 0.52 -24.45 4.18
N GLU A 135 1.32 -24.08 5.17
CA GLU A 135 0.87 -23.72 6.51
C GLU A 135 0.00 -22.45 6.45
N VAL A 136 0.42 -21.50 5.60
CA VAL A 136 -0.25 -20.21 5.40
C VAL A 136 -0.51 -19.93 3.93
N ILE A 137 -1.74 -19.50 3.65
CA ILE A 137 -2.14 -18.93 2.36
C ILE A 137 -2.17 -17.41 2.52
N PHE A 138 -1.33 -16.69 1.78
CA PHE A 138 -1.28 -15.23 1.81
C PHE A 138 -2.08 -14.65 0.66
N ASN A 139 -3.15 -13.93 0.96
CA ASN A 139 -4.03 -13.37 -0.06
C ASN A 139 -3.61 -11.94 -0.46
N MET A 140 -2.99 -11.81 -1.63
CA MET A 140 -2.47 -10.55 -2.14
C MET A 140 -3.58 -9.56 -2.51
N ASP A 141 -4.76 -10.03 -2.94
CA ASP A 141 -5.88 -9.14 -3.27
C ASP A 141 -6.42 -8.47 -2.00
N LYS A 142 -6.60 -9.27 -0.93
CA LYS A 142 -6.98 -8.75 0.39
C LYS A 142 -5.91 -7.80 0.93
N PHE A 143 -4.64 -8.19 0.83
CA PHE A 143 -3.52 -7.36 1.26
C PHE A 143 -3.51 -5.99 0.55
N ASN A 144 -3.65 -5.96 -0.78
CA ASN A 144 -3.68 -4.72 -1.55
C ASN A 144 -4.88 -3.85 -1.19
N SER A 145 -6.05 -4.44 -0.96
CA SER A 145 -7.24 -3.71 -0.50
C SER A 145 -7.06 -3.11 0.89
N ASN A 146 -6.38 -3.81 1.79
CA ASN A 146 -6.05 -3.29 3.12
C ASN A 146 -5.07 -2.11 3.02
N LEU A 147 -4.06 -2.24 2.15
CA LEU A 147 -3.08 -1.18 1.94
C LEU A 147 -3.71 0.08 1.33
N SER A 148 -4.60 -0.06 0.34
CA SER A 148 -5.31 1.08 -0.24
C SER A 148 -6.18 1.78 0.81
N ASN A 149 -6.89 1.01 1.64
CA ASN A 149 -7.70 1.56 2.72
C ASN A 149 -6.84 2.32 3.75
N GLU A 150 -5.67 1.81 4.10
CA GLU A 150 -4.77 2.46 5.05
C GLU A 150 -4.20 3.78 4.48
N ILE A 151 -3.80 3.78 3.21
CA ILE A 151 -3.32 4.98 2.51
C ILE A 151 -4.43 6.04 2.44
N ASP A 152 -5.65 5.65 2.09
CA ASP A 152 -6.79 6.56 2.02
C ASP A 152 -7.10 7.17 3.40
N VAL A 153 -7.06 6.36 4.47
CA VAL A 153 -7.25 6.85 5.85
C VAL A 153 -6.14 7.81 6.26
N ALA A 154 -4.87 7.51 5.97
CA ALA A 154 -3.75 8.38 6.28
C ALA A 154 -3.85 9.71 5.53
N TYR A 155 -4.22 9.67 4.26
CA TYR A 155 -4.43 10.86 3.43
C TYR A 155 -5.59 11.71 3.94
N ILE A 156 -6.71 11.08 4.32
CA ILE A 156 -7.86 11.77 4.92
C ILE A 156 -7.46 12.47 6.22
N LYS A 157 -6.69 11.80 7.09
CA LYS A 157 -6.17 12.39 8.33
C LYS A 157 -5.26 13.59 8.03
N ALA A 158 -4.35 13.48 7.08
CA ALA A 158 -3.44 14.57 6.70
C ALA A 158 -4.20 15.78 6.15
N LYS A 159 -5.13 15.58 5.20
CA LYS A 159 -5.97 16.67 4.67
C LYS A 159 -6.81 17.35 5.75
N THR A 160 -7.39 16.56 6.64
CA THR A 160 -8.19 17.10 7.76
C THR A 160 -7.33 17.94 8.68
N ALA A 161 -6.12 17.47 9.04
CA ALA A 161 -5.20 18.22 9.87
C ALA A 161 -4.79 19.56 9.23
N ILE A 162 -4.47 19.55 7.93
CA ILE A 162 -4.13 20.78 7.19
C ILE A 162 -5.32 21.75 7.18
N SER A 163 -6.52 21.28 6.86
CA SER A 163 -7.72 22.12 6.82
C SER A 163 -8.02 22.74 8.20
N VAL A 164 -7.85 21.98 9.29
CA VAL A 164 -8.01 22.48 10.67
C VAL A 164 -6.97 23.56 11.00
N VAL A 165 -5.69 23.34 10.67
CA VAL A 165 -4.63 24.34 10.91
C VAL A 165 -4.90 25.62 10.13
N LEU A 166 -5.29 25.52 8.86
CA LEU A 166 -5.64 26.67 8.02
C LEU A 166 -6.84 27.43 8.60
N ALA A 167 -7.87 26.72 9.06
CA ALA A 167 -9.05 27.34 9.67
C ALA A 167 -8.71 28.07 10.97
N MET A 168 -7.91 27.47 11.85
CA MET A 168 -7.46 28.12 13.09
C MET A 168 -6.58 29.35 12.79
N GLY A 169 -5.68 29.26 11.81
CA GLY A 169 -4.86 30.39 11.36
C GLY A 169 -5.73 31.54 10.83
N GLY A 170 -6.75 31.21 10.02
CA GLY A 170 -7.76 32.16 9.55
C GLY A 170 -8.48 32.85 10.70
N ILE A 171 -9.04 32.09 11.65
CA ILE A 171 -9.75 32.63 12.82
C ILE A 171 -8.84 33.55 13.64
N LEU A 172 -7.61 33.12 13.93
CA LEU A 172 -6.65 33.92 14.68
C LEU A 172 -6.31 35.23 13.96
N SER A 173 -6.13 35.18 12.63
CA SER A 173 -5.86 36.38 11.83
C SER A 173 -7.04 37.36 11.86
N ILE A 174 -8.29 36.87 11.84
CA ILE A 174 -9.48 37.72 11.99
C ILE A 174 -9.46 38.42 13.36
N LEU A 175 -9.20 37.68 14.44
CA LEU A 175 -9.18 38.22 15.80
C LEU A 175 -8.09 39.29 15.96
N VAL A 176 -6.87 39.02 15.49
CA VAL A 176 -5.75 39.98 15.55
C VAL A 176 -6.03 41.19 14.66
N GLY A 177 -6.49 40.97 13.43
CA GLY A 177 -6.82 42.03 12.48
C GLY A 177 -7.90 42.96 13.01
N ALA A 178 -8.98 42.41 13.57
CA ALA A 178 -10.06 43.17 14.19
C ALA A 178 -9.57 43.97 15.41
N LEU A 179 -8.76 43.38 16.28
CA LEU A 179 -8.21 44.06 17.45
C LEU A 179 -7.32 45.25 17.04
N VAL A 180 -6.37 45.02 16.12
CA VAL A 180 -5.46 46.08 15.61
C VAL A 180 -6.26 47.18 14.92
N PHE A 181 -7.30 46.83 14.17
CA PHE A 181 -8.17 47.78 13.50
C PHE A 181 -8.94 48.66 14.49
N VAL A 182 -9.56 48.07 15.52
CA VAL A 182 -10.31 48.81 16.55
C VAL A 182 -9.38 49.73 17.36
N LEU A 183 -8.21 49.24 17.77
CA LEU A 183 -7.21 50.07 18.46
C LEU A 183 -6.73 51.22 17.55
N GLY A 184 -6.53 50.95 16.25
CA GLY A 184 -6.19 51.97 15.26
C GLY A 184 -7.27 53.04 15.10
N LEU A 185 -8.55 52.70 15.25
CA LEU A 185 -9.66 53.67 15.23
C LEU A 185 -9.64 54.59 16.45
N GLN A 186 -9.29 54.06 17.63
CA GLN A 186 -9.26 54.84 18.88
C GLN A 186 -8.04 55.75 19.03
N SER A 187 -6.91 55.40 18.40
CA SER A 187 -5.61 56.06 18.59
C SER A 187 -5.44 57.40 17.84
N GLY A 188 -6.44 57.85 17.06
CA GLY A 188 -6.37 59.11 16.30
C GLY A 188 -5.15 59.23 15.38
N ASP A 189 -5.08 58.42 14.31
CA ASP A 189 -4.18 58.44 13.13
C ASP A 189 -2.67 58.77 13.29
N SER A 190 -2.17 58.96 14.50
CA SER A 190 -0.82 59.45 14.79
C SER A 190 0.19 58.32 15.03
N ALA A 191 -0.27 57.08 15.15
CA ALA A 191 0.57 55.88 15.17
C ALA A 191 0.96 55.45 13.75
N LEU A 192 1.85 56.22 13.11
CA LEU A 192 2.48 55.84 11.84
C LEU A 192 3.69 54.96 12.12
N ILE A 193 3.64 53.71 11.68
CA ILE A 193 4.77 52.80 11.75
C ILE A 193 5.50 52.87 10.41
N LYS A 194 6.77 53.28 10.42
CA LYS A 194 7.64 53.24 9.23
C LYS A 194 8.22 51.86 9.04
N ILE A 195 7.83 51.19 7.97
CA ILE A 195 8.41 49.91 7.55
C ILE A 195 8.90 50.07 6.12
N ALA A 196 10.20 49.90 5.89
CA ALA A 196 10.82 49.98 4.56
C ALA A 196 10.52 51.28 3.77
N GLY A 197 10.38 52.40 4.47
CA GLY A 197 10.10 53.71 3.86
C GLY A 197 8.62 53.98 3.56
N ALA A 198 7.74 53.01 3.74
CA ALA A 198 6.29 53.22 3.72
C ALA A 198 5.79 53.57 5.13
N GLU A 199 4.96 54.61 5.22
CA GLU A 199 4.23 54.96 6.45
C GLU A 199 2.87 54.26 6.42
N ILE A 200 2.69 53.25 7.27
CA ILE A 200 1.43 52.50 7.34
C ILE A 200 0.77 52.77 8.69
N SER A 201 -0.50 53.19 8.66
CA SER A 201 -1.30 53.38 9.86
C SER A 201 -1.74 52.03 10.44
N ALA A 202 -1.95 51.96 11.75
CA ALA A 202 -2.49 50.77 12.41
C ALA A 202 -3.82 50.29 11.78
N LYS A 203 -4.68 51.22 11.31
CA LYS A 203 -5.89 50.92 10.53
C LYS A 203 -5.57 50.19 9.23
N GLY A 204 -4.53 50.64 8.51
CA GLY A 204 -4.06 50.00 7.28
C GLY A 204 -3.55 48.58 7.52
N ILE A 205 -2.76 48.37 8.58
CA ILE A 205 -2.27 47.03 8.96
C ILE A 205 -3.42 46.09 9.31
N GLY A 206 -4.37 46.54 10.15
CA GLY A 206 -5.55 45.76 10.52
C GLY A 206 -6.40 45.36 9.30
N GLY A 207 -6.59 46.28 8.35
CA GLY A 207 -7.30 46.03 7.09
C GLY A 207 -6.63 44.97 6.22
N VAL A 208 -5.30 45.03 6.05
CA VAL A 208 -4.55 44.02 5.30
C VAL A 208 -4.69 42.65 5.95
N ILE A 209 -4.56 42.56 7.28
CA ILE A 209 -4.71 41.31 8.01
C ILE A 209 -6.11 40.71 7.79
N LEU A 210 -7.16 41.53 7.88
CA LEU A 210 -8.53 41.09 7.62
C LEU A 210 -8.73 40.58 6.19
N VAL A 211 -8.17 41.24 5.18
CA VAL A 211 -8.24 40.75 3.78
C VAL A 211 -7.50 39.42 3.63
N THR A 212 -6.30 39.29 4.22
CA THR A 212 -5.55 38.02 4.16
C THR A 212 -6.27 36.86 4.88
N SER A 213 -7.09 37.16 5.88
CA SER A 213 -7.90 36.14 6.57
C SER A 213 -8.93 35.46 5.66
N ALA A 214 -9.50 36.21 4.70
CA ALA A 214 -10.40 35.64 3.70
C ALA A 214 -9.65 34.66 2.78
N ALA A 215 -8.38 34.94 2.46
CA ALA A 215 -7.55 34.02 1.70
C ALA A 215 -7.27 32.72 2.49
N TRP A 216 -7.00 32.81 3.80
CA TRP A 216 -6.86 31.64 4.66
C TRP A 216 -8.15 30.80 4.72
N ALA A 217 -9.31 31.43 4.88
CA ALA A 217 -10.60 30.75 4.87
C ALA A 217 -10.86 30.04 3.54
N TYR A 218 -10.53 30.69 2.42
CA TYR A 218 -10.64 30.10 1.08
C TYR A 218 -9.70 28.90 0.90
N LEU A 219 -8.44 29.00 1.34
CA LEU A 219 -7.49 27.88 1.31
C LEU A 219 -7.95 26.73 2.20
N ALA A 220 -8.48 27.01 3.39
CA ALA A 220 -9.05 25.99 4.27
C ALA A 220 -10.22 25.25 3.61
N TYR A 221 -11.08 26.00 2.89
CA TYR A 221 -12.18 25.44 2.12
C TYR A 221 -11.70 24.53 0.98
N LEU A 222 -10.69 24.96 0.21
CA LEU A 222 -10.08 24.13 -0.84
C LEU A 222 -9.38 22.89 -0.30
N ALA A 223 -8.79 22.97 0.91
CA ALA A 223 -8.14 21.85 1.56
C ALA A 223 -9.12 20.82 2.15
N ARG A 224 -10.43 21.15 2.23
CA ARG A 224 -11.44 20.27 2.81
C ARG A 224 -11.51 18.95 2.04
N PRO A 225 -11.45 17.78 2.72
CA PRO A 225 -11.68 16.51 2.06
C PRO A 225 -13.10 16.47 1.46
N GLN A 226 -13.19 16.23 0.16
CA GLN A 226 -14.46 15.93 -0.50
C GLN A 226 -14.76 14.44 -0.36
N TYR A 227 -15.83 14.11 0.35
CA TYR A 227 -16.34 12.75 0.44
C TYR A 227 -17.42 12.57 -0.62
N SER A 228 -17.27 11.60 -1.51
CA SER A 228 -18.41 11.11 -2.29
C SER A 228 -18.98 9.92 -1.54
N LYS A 229 -20.25 10.04 -1.14
CA LYS A 229 -21.01 8.87 -0.70
C LYS A 229 -21.47 8.14 -1.96
N LYS A 230 -20.71 7.13 -2.38
CA LYS A 230 -21.17 6.24 -3.44
C LYS A 230 -21.84 5.04 -2.77
N ARG A 231 -23.16 4.94 -2.94
CA ARG A 231 -23.91 3.75 -2.54
C ARG A 231 -23.61 2.68 -3.58
N GLU A 232 -22.81 1.69 -3.19
CA GLU A 232 -22.54 0.54 -4.05
C GLU A 232 -23.43 -0.61 -3.62
N VAL A 233 -24.10 -1.19 -4.61
CA VAL A 233 -24.96 -2.35 -4.43
C VAL A 233 -24.16 -3.55 -4.91
N LYS A 234 -23.76 -4.42 -3.99
CA LYS A 234 -23.11 -5.68 -4.34
C LYS A 234 -24.16 -6.78 -4.29
N GLU A 235 -24.51 -7.31 -5.47
CA GLU A 235 -25.35 -8.49 -5.57
C GLU A 235 -24.47 -9.74 -5.59
N SER A 236 -24.67 -10.61 -4.60
CA SER A 236 -24.02 -11.91 -4.53
C SER A 236 -25.06 -13.00 -4.77
N ARG A 237 -24.82 -13.88 -5.74
CA ARG A 237 -25.67 -15.05 -5.98
C ARG A 237 -25.32 -16.15 -4.98
N LYS A 238 -26.31 -16.65 -4.23
CA LYS A 238 -26.16 -17.79 -3.33
C LYS A 238 -26.26 -19.11 -4.09
N ASN A 239 -25.76 -20.18 -3.48
CA ASN A 239 -25.78 -21.54 -4.06
C ASN A 239 -27.21 -22.08 -4.29
N ASP A 240 -28.21 -21.54 -3.61
CA ASP A 240 -29.64 -21.86 -3.80
C ASP A 240 -30.28 -21.12 -5.00
N GLY A 241 -29.50 -20.31 -5.71
CA GLY A 241 -29.98 -19.49 -6.83
C GLY A 241 -30.60 -18.15 -6.44
N SER A 242 -30.75 -17.86 -5.14
CA SER A 242 -31.23 -16.56 -4.64
C SER A 242 -30.15 -15.49 -4.74
N PHE A 243 -30.57 -14.22 -4.85
CA PHE A 243 -29.66 -13.07 -4.85
C PHE A 243 -29.68 -12.41 -3.47
N GLU A 244 -28.50 -12.29 -2.86
CA GLU A 244 -28.31 -11.46 -1.68
C GLU A 244 -27.78 -10.09 -2.13
N ARG A 245 -28.65 -9.08 -2.04
CA ARG A 245 -28.29 -7.70 -2.30
C ARG A 245 -27.78 -7.08 -1.00
N ARG A 246 -26.48 -6.78 -0.93
CA ARG A 246 -25.92 -6.00 0.17
C ARG A 246 -25.61 -4.60 -0.34
N GLU A 247 -26.22 -3.63 0.31
CA GLU A 247 -25.92 -2.23 0.08
C GLU A 247 -24.76 -1.84 0.99
N PHE A 248 -23.70 -1.32 0.39
CA PHE A 248 -22.56 -0.79 1.12
C PHE A 248 -22.47 0.71 0.83
N GLU A 249 -22.49 1.51 1.89
CA GLU A 249 -22.07 2.90 1.79
C GLU A 249 -20.54 2.93 1.82
N SER A 250 -19.93 2.96 0.63
CA SER A 250 -18.49 3.23 0.54
C SER A 250 -18.28 4.74 0.60
N SER A 251 -17.64 5.20 1.67
CA SER A 251 -17.16 6.57 1.80
C SER A 251 -15.78 6.67 1.15
N THR A 252 -15.69 6.43 -0.16
CA THR A 252 -14.44 6.59 -0.90
C THR A 252 -14.30 8.05 -1.33
N GLN A 253 -13.11 8.62 -1.12
CA GLN A 253 -12.82 9.94 -1.65
C GLN A 253 -12.97 9.87 -3.17
N THR A 254 -13.65 10.85 -3.77
CA THR A 254 -13.64 11.00 -5.23
C THR A 254 -12.19 11.27 -5.59
N GLN A 255 -11.44 10.24 -5.97
CA GLN A 255 -10.26 10.47 -6.77
C GLN A 255 -10.79 11.16 -8.01
N LEU A 256 -10.53 12.46 -8.12
CA LEU A 256 -10.53 13.16 -9.39
C LEU A 256 -9.51 12.42 -10.25
N ARG A 257 -9.95 11.34 -10.91
CA ARG A 257 -9.33 10.87 -12.13
C ARG A 257 -9.46 12.06 -13.05
N ALA A 258 -8.38 12.83 -13.13
CA ALA A 258 -8.22 13.78 -14.22
C ALA A 258 -8.28 12.91 -15.48
N ASP A 259 -9.44 12.89 -16.13
CA ASP A 259 -9.60 12.41 -17.47
C ASP A 259 -8.64 13.25 -18.34
N LYS A 260 -7.43 12.72 -18.53
CA LYS A 260 -6.54 13.09 -19.62
C LYS A 260 -7.14 12.50 -20.89
N ASN A 261 -8.26 13.07 -21.32
CA ASN A 261 -8.80 12.94 -22.67
C ASN A 261 -9.21 14.35 -23.10
N ALA A 262 -8.19 15.18 -23.34
CA ALA A 262 -8.24 16.38 -24.15
C ALA A 262 -6.95 16.42 -24.98
#